data_AF-A0A381PXV6-F1
#
_entry.id   AF-A0A381PXV6-F1
#
_cell.length_a   1.000
_cell.length_b   1.000
_cell.length_c   1.000
_cell.angle_alpha   90.00
_cell.angle_beta   90.00
_cell.angle_gamma   90.00
#
_symmetry.space_group_name_H-M   'P 1'
#
loop_
_entity.id
_entity.type
_entity.pdbx_description
1 polymer ?
#
loop_
_entity_poly.entity_id
_entity_poly.type
_entity_poly.pdbx_seq_one_letter_code
_entity_poly.pdbx_strand_id
1 'polypeptide(L)'
;MSERLFTIFLETNKLLEDFNPNLVVIENVFYGKNVQSAIKLGQAKASIMLSSEKYNIDMVDYTPREIKQSIVGNGAASKEQVEFMVKKIFKLDDTMLKRNDISDAIAVAWCGANKI
;
A
#
# COMPACT_ATOMS: atom_id res chain seq x y z
N MET A 1 12.31 -9.07 15.12
CA MET A 1 11.96 -8.95 13.68
C MET A 1 11.01 -10.06 13.27
N SER A 2 11.36 -11.33 13.51
CA SER A 2 10.49 -12.48 13.23
C SER A 2 9.05 -12.30 13.73
N GLU A 3 8.87 -11.93 15.01
CA GLU A 3 7.55 -11.65 15.59
C GLU A 3 6.74 -10.60 14.80
N ARG A 4 7.36 -9.48 14.41
CA ARG A 4 6.69 -8.44 13.62
C ARG A 4 6.28 -8.92 12.23
N LEU A 5 7.13 -9.71 11.56
CA LEU A 5 6.81 -10.30 10.26
C LEU A 5 5.66 -11.31 10.38
N PHE A 6 5.65 -12.08 11.46
CA PHE A 6 4.58 -13.02 11.76
C PHE A 6 3.25 -12.29 12.04
N THR A 7 3.27 -11.18 12.78
CA THR A 7 2.09 -10.32 12.94
C THR A 7 1.58 -9.80 11.59
N ILE A 8 2.46 -9.29 10.73
CA ILE A 8 2.06 -8.81 9.39
C ILE A 8 1.41 -9.94 8.59
N PHE A 9 2.01 -11.14 8.60
CA PHE A 9 1.45 -12.32 7.94
C PHE A 9 0.05 -12.67 8.48
N LEU A 10 -0.11 -12.78 9.80
CA LEU A 10 -1.40 -13.14 10.41
C LEU A 10 -2.50 -12.10 10.11
N GLU A 11 -2.20 -10.82 10.31
CA GLU A 11 -3.17 -9.75 10.07
C GLU A 11 -3.51 -9.61 8.58
N THR A 12 -2.54 -9.82 7.69
CA THR A 12 -2.80 -9.83 6.24
C THR A 12 -3.73 -10.97 5.87
N ASN A 13 -3.46 -12.20 6.34
CA ASN A 13 -4.34 -13.34 6.08
C ASN A 13 -5.77 -13.07 6.54
N LYS A 14 -5.93 -12.49 7.74
CA LYS A 14 -7.24 -12.12 8.27
C LYS A 14 -7.97 -11.11 7.36
N LEU A 15 -7.27 -10.07 6.92
CA LEU A 15 -7.86 -9.09 5.99
C LEU A 15 -8.23 -9.71 4.64
N LEU A 16 -7.41 -10.60 4.08
CA LEU A 16 -7.71 -11.27 2.82
C LEU A 16 -8.92 -12.20 2.94
N GLU A 17 -9.05 -12.88 4.08
CA GLU A 17 -10.21 -13.73 4.37
C GLU A 17 -11.50 -12.92 4.59
N ASP A 18 -11.41 -11.84 5.37
CA ASP A 18 -12.56 -10.99 5.71
C ASP A 18 -13.11 -10.23 4.48
N PHE A 19 -12.22 -9.77 3.58
CA PHE A 19 -12.60 -8.90 2.46
C PHE A 19 -12.58 -9.56 1.09
N ASN A 20 -11.89 -10.70 0.93
CA ASN A 20 -11.71 -11.43 -0.34
C ASN A 20 -11.46 -10.53 -1.57
N PRO A 21 -10.40 -9.69 -1.54
CA PRO A 21 -10.15 -8.76 -2.63
C PRO A 21 -9.70 -9.48 -3.90
N ASN A 22 -9.96 -8.89 -5.07
CA ASN A 22 -9.46 -9.43 -6.34
C ASN A 22 -7.97 -9.16 -6.58
N LEU A 23 -7.40 -8.19 -5.86
CA LEU A 23 -6.03 -7.74 -6.06
C LEU A 23 -5.46 -7.15 -4.77
N VAL A 24 -4.20 -7.48 -4.48
CA VAL A 24 -3.39 -6.80 -3.46
C VAL A 24 -2.41 -5.85 -4.16
N VAL A 25 -2.37 -4.60 -3.70
CA VAL A 25 -1.49 -3.57 -4.27
C VAL A 25 -0.52 -3.12 -3.19
N ILE A 26 0.77 -3.04 -3.53
CA ILE A 26 1.79 -2.52 -2.62
C ILE A 26 2.63 -1.42 -3.28
N GLU A 27 3.13 -0.47 -2.49
CA GLU A 27 4.14 0.47 -2.96
C GLU A 27 5.47 -0.26 -3.21
N ASN A 28 6.07 -0.01 -4.37
CA ASN A 28 7.41 -0.49 -4.69
C ASN A 28 8.47 0.35 -3.97
N VAL A 29 9.10 -0.26 -2.98
CA VAL A 29 10.06 0.35 -2.05
C VAL A 29 11.53 0.28 -2.50
N PHE A 30 11.82 -0.18 -3.72
CA PHE A 30 13.19 -0.39 -4.19
C PHE A 30 13.98 0.89 -4.57
N TYR A 31 13.41 2.08 -4.39
CA TYR A 31 14.08 3.36 -4.73
C TYR A 31 14.87 4.01 -3.59
N GLY A 32 15.06 3.31 -2.46
CA GLY A 32 15.75 3.86 -1.28
C GLY A 32 17.29 3.84 -1.37
N LYS A 33 17.94 4.90 -0.86
CA LYS A 33 19.43 4.96 -0.74
C LYS A 33 20.03 4.01 0.32
N ASN A 34 19.20 3.46 1.23
CA ASN A 34 19.66 2.64 2.35
C ASN A 34 19.28 1.17 2.18
N VAL A 35 20.30 0.35 1.89
CA VAL A 35 20.19 -1.09 1.66
C VAL A 35 19.56 -1.85 2.84
N GLN A 36 19.89 -1.48 4.08
CA GLN A 36 19.35 -2.18 5.26
C GLN A 36 17.84 -1.98 5.41
N SER A 37 17.35 -0.77 5.12
CA SER A 37 15.91 -0.48 5.14
C SER A 37 15.20 -1.23 4.01
N ALA A 38 15.79 -1.29 2.82
CA ALA A 38 15.26 -2.04 1.69
C ALA A 38 15.12 -3.53 1.99
N ILE A 39 16.11 -4.14 2.65
CA ILE A 39 16.04 -5.56 3.08
C ILE A 39 14.88 -5.78 4.05
N LYS A 40 14.71 -4.92 5.07
CA LYS A 40 13.61 -5.05 6.05
C LYS A 40 12.24 -4.89 5.39
N LEU A 41 12.12 -3.94 4.46
CA LEU A 41 10.88 -3.73 3.70
C LEU A 41 10.59 -4.91 2.76
N GLY A 42 11.62 -5.47 2.12
CA GLY A 42 11.52 -6.68 1.31
C GLY A 42 11.03 -7.89 2.12
N GLN A 43 11.52 -8.06 3.36
CA GLN A 43 11.04 -9.11 4.28
C GLN A 43 9.55 -8.94 4.62
N ALA A 44 9.09 -7.70 4.87
CA ALA A 44 7.67 -7.43 5.12
C ALA A 44 6.80 -7.61 3.87
N LYS A 45 7.29 -7.21 2.68
CA LYS A 45 6.61 -7.48 1.40
C LYS A 45 6.47 -8.98 1.17
N ALA A 46 7.50 -9.77 1.46
CA ALA A 46 7.46 -11.22 1.32
C ALA A 46 6.38 -11.87 2.20
N SER A 47 6.18 -11.39 3.45
CA SER A 47 5.07 -11.91 4.28
C SER A 47 3.69 -11.62 3.70
N ILE A 48 3.51 -10.48 3.03
CA ILE A 48 2.26 -10.13 2.36
C ILE A 48 2.09 -10.99 1.10
N MET A 49 3.12 -11.13 0.27
CA MET A 49 3.11 -11.97 -0.94
C MET A 49 2.70 -13.42 -0.64
N LEU A 50 3.28 -14.02 0.41
CA LEU A 50 2.93 -15.37 0.82
C LEU A 50 1.47 -15.49 1.31
N SER A 51 0.95 -14.43 1.94
CA SER A 51 -0.46 -14.37 2.35
C SER A 51 -1.36 -14.28 1.11
N SER A 52 -1.05 -13.40 0.15
CA SER A 52 -1.82 -13.28 -1.09
C SER A 52 -1.87 -14.59 -1.89
N GLU A 53 -0.72 -15.24 -2.07
CA GLU A 53 -0.62 -16.53 -2.77
C GLU A 53 -1.46 -17.63 -2.09
N LYS A 54 -1.45 -17.68 -0.75
CA LYS A 54 -2.25 -18.64 0.02
C LYS A 54 -3.75 -18.56 -0.30
N TYR A 55 -4.27 -17.37 -0.60
CA TYR A 55 -5.67 -17.16 -0.98
C TYR A 55 -5.89 -17.08 -2.50
N ASN A 56 -4.86 -17.34 -3.33
CA ASN A 56 -4.88 -17.20 -4.79
C ASN A 56 -5.29 -15.79 -5.26
N ILE A 57 -4.77 -14.76 -4.58
CA ILE A 57 -5.04 -13.36 -4.92
C ILE A 57 -3.79 -12.76 -5.55
N ASP A 58 -3.96 -12.19 -6.74
CA ASP A 58 -2.86 -11.53 -7.46
C ASP A 58 -2.31 -10.36 -6.66
N MET A 59 -1.00 -10.13 -6.80
CA MET A 59 -0.33 -9.00 -6.17
C MET A 59 0.47 -8.21 -7.20
N VAL A 60 0.29 -6.89 -7.18
CA VAL A 60 1.04 -5.96 -8.04
C VAL A 60 1.69 -4.86 -7.21
N ASP A 61 2.75 -4.29 -7.74
CA ASP A 61 3.43 -3.17 -7.12
C ASP A 61 3.62 -1.98 -8.07
N TYR A 62 3.44 -0.78 -7.51
CA TYR A 62 3.57 0.47 -8.25
C TYR A 62 4.63 1.36 -7.63
N THR A 63 5.33 2.10 -8.48
CA THR A 63 6.30 3.09 -8.01
C THR A 63 5.58 4.26 -7.33
N PRO A 64 6.25 4.99 -6.41
CA PRO A 64 5.67 6.18 -5.78
C PRO A 64 5.18 7.22 -6.80
N ARG A 65 5.87 7.31 -7.94
CA ARG A 65 5.51 8.21 -9.04
C ARG A 65 4.20 7.79 -9.69
N GLU A 66 3.98 6.51 -9.92
CA GLU A 66 2.74 6.00 -10.49
C GLU A 66 1.55 6.19 -9.55
N ILE A 67 1.74 5.94 -8.26
CA ILE A 67 0.70 6.15 -7.24
C ILE A 67 0.27 7.62 -7.24
N LYS A 68 1.23 8.55 -7.14
CA LYS A 68 0.97 10.00 -7.20
C LYS A 68 0.31 10.43 -8.49
N GLN A 69 0.76 9.87 -9.62
CA GLN A 69 0.16 10.14 -10.94
C GLN A 69 -1.30 9.68 -10.99
N SER A 70 -1.63 8.53 -10.42
CA SER A 70 -2.98 7.93 -10.49
C SER A 70 -4.04 8.73 -9.74
N ILE A 71 -3.66 9.40 -8.64
CA ILE A 71 -4.61 10.09 -7.76
C ILE A 71 -4.56 11.61 -7.88
N VAL A 72 -3.39 12.21 -8.09
CA VAL A 72 -3.23 13.69 -8.23
C VAL A 72 -3.14 14.11 -9.70
N GLY A 73 -2.84 13.19 -10.62
CA GLY A 73 -2.55 13.52 -12.01
C GLY A 73 -1.11 14.02 -12.24
N ASN A 74 -0.25 13.98 -11.22
CA ASN A 74 1.15 14.37 -11.31
C ASN A 74 2.04 13.44 -10.45
N GLY A 75 2.91 12.68 -11.10
CA GLY A 75 3.84 11.76 -10.42
C GLY A 75 4.87 12.42 -9.50
N ALA A 76 5.08 13.74 -9.61
CA ALA A 76 5.95 14.51 -8.72
C ALA A 76 5.20 15.18 -7.55
N ALA A 77 3.90 14.89 -7.37
CA ALA A 77 3.08 15.49 -6.30
C ALA A 77 3.67 15.28 -4.90
N SER A 78 3.40 16.23 -4.00
CA SER A 78 3.78 16.12 -2.60
C SER A 78 2.86 15.13 -1.84
N LYS A 79 3.26 14.70 -0.65
CA LYS A 79 2.42 13.80 0.18
C LYS A 79 1.13 14.50 0.63
N GLU A 80 1.20 15.79 0.91
CA GLU A 80 0.07 16.62 1.32
C GLU A 80 -0.96 16.75 0.18
N GLN A 81 -0.49 16.83 -1.07
CA GLN A 81 -1.38 16.83 -2.24
C GLN A 81 -2.09 15.48 -2.41
N VAL A 82 -1.38 14.37 -2.18
CA VAL A 82 -1.99 13.02 -2.19
C VAL A 82 -3.05 12.92 -1.10
N GLU A 83 -2.72 13.29 0.14
CA GLU A 83 -3.66 13.25 1.27
C GLU A 83 -4.90 14.11 1.01
N PHE A 84 -4.72 15.33 0.50
CA PHE A 84 -5.83 16.21 0.11
C PHE A 84 -6.75 15.55 -0.93
N MET A 85 -6.16 14.91 -1.95
CA MET A 85 -6.94 14.23 -2.98
C MET A 85 -7.66 12.99 -2.42
N VAL A 86 -7.02 12.20 -1.56
CA VAL A 86 -7.66 11.07 -0.87
C VAL A 86 -8.87 11.55 -0.07
N LYS A 87 -8.74 12.59 0.75
CA LYS A 87 -9.85 13.18 1.50
C LYS A 87 -10.99 13.58 0.59
N LYS A 88 -10.68 14.28 -0.49
CA LYS A 88 -11.67 14.81 -1.43
C LYS A 88 -12.41 13.71 -2.20
N ILE A 89 -11.70 12.69 -2.68
CA ILE A 89 -12.26 11.58 -3.47
C ILE A 89 -13.15 10.69 -2.57
N PHE A 90 -12.65 10.32 -1.40
CA PHE A 90 -13.31 9.36 -0.51
C PHE A 90 -14.17 10.01 0.57
N LYS A 91 -14.31 11.34 0.54
CA LYS A 91 -15.09 12.15 1.50
C LYS A 91 -14.70 11.87 2.96
N LEU A 92 -13.40 11.76 3.21
CA LEU A 92 -12.84 11.53 4.54
C LEU A 92 -12.57 12.85 5.25
N ASP A 93 -12.73 12.86 6.57
CA ASP A 93 -12.33 13.96 7.43
C ASP A 93 -10.94 13.73 8.06
N ASP A 94 -10.40 14.77 8.70
CA ASP A 94 -9.08 14.73 9.35
C ASP A 94 -9.02 13.72 10.51
N THR A 95 -10.17 13.39 11.11
CA THR A 95 -10.22 12.44 12.23
C THR A 95 -10.04 11.00 11.78
N MET A 96 -10.42 10.70 10.54
CA MET A 96 -10.25 9.39 9.89
C MET A 96 -8.82 9.19 9.37
N LEU A 97 -8.06 10.27 9.14
CA LEU A 97 -6.68 10.23 8.62
C LEU A 97 -5.62 10.61 9.67
N LYS A 98 -5.92 10.40 10.97
CA LYS A 98 -5.00 10.68 12.08
C LYS A 98 -3.62 10.04 11.95
N ARG A 99 -3.48 8.99 11.15
CA ARG A 99 -2.19 8.39 10.79
C ARG A 99 -1.90 8.64 9.32
N ASN A 100 -0.76 9.26 9.04
CA ASN A 100 -0.26 9.55 7.70
C ASN A 100 -0.21 8.30 6.80
N ASP A 101 -0.09 7.10 7.37
CA ASP A 101 -0.02 5.85 6.63
C ASP A 101 -1.37 5.44 5.97
N ILE A 102 -2.51 5.98 6.44
CA ILE A 102 -3.83 5.61 5.93
C ILE A 102 -4.06 6.21 4.54
N SER A 103 -3.73 7.49 4.35
CA SER A 103 -3.87 8.14 3.04
C SER A 103 -2.95 7.51 2.00
N ASP A 104 -1.72 7.17 2.39
CA ASP A 104 -0.77 6.45 1.54
C ASP A 104 -1.34 5.07 1.12
N ALA A 105 -1.90 4.28 2.06
CA ALA A 105 -2.51 2.98 1.75
C ALA A 105 -3.73 3.09 0.81
N ILE A 106 -4.60 4.09 1.02
CA ILE A 106 -5.75 4.34 0.14
C ILE A 106 -5.29 4.74 -1.26
N ALA A 107 -4.27 5.60 -1.36
CA ALA A 107 -3.71 6.01 -2.65
C ALA A 107 -3.09 4.83 -3.42
N VAL A 108 -2.41 3.91 -2.72
CA VAL A 108 -1.87 2.67 -3.30
C VAL A 108 -3.01 1.80 -3.86
N ALA A 109 -4.06 1.56 -3.08
CA ALA A 109 -5.22 0.79 -3.51
C ALA A 109 -5.92 1.45 -4.72
N TRP A 110 -6.10 2.77 -4.69
CA TRP A 110 -6.65 3.56 -5.81
C TRP A 110 -5.83 3.40 -7.09
N CYS A 111 -4.50 3.38 -6.99
CA CYS A 111 -3.62 3.22 -8.15
C CYS A 111 -3.86 1.89 -8.86
N GLY A 112 -4.03 0.79 -8.12
CA GLY A 112 -4.37 -0.50 -8.72
C GLY A 112 -5.78 -0.53 -9.29
N ALA A 113 -6.75 0.04 -8.57
CA ALA A 113 -8.16 0.05 -9.01
C ALA A 113 -8.41 0.86 -10.30
N ASN A 114 -7.59 1.89 -10.59
CA ASN A 114 -7.77 2.75 -11.78
C ASN A 114 -6.87 2.39 -12.97
N LYS A 115 -5.95 1.44 -12.82
CA LYS A 115 -5.07 0.96 -13.90
C LYS A 115 -5.53 -0.36 -14.53
N ILE A 116 -6.65 -0.91 -14.05
CA ILE A 116 -7.37 -2.05 -14.65
C ILE A 116 -8.44 -1.54 -15.60
#